data_AF-A0A1V4D8R9-F1
#
_entry.id   AF-A0A1V4D8R9-F1
#
_cell.length_a   1.000
_cell.length_b   1.000
_cell.length_c   1.000
_cell.angle_alpha   90.00
_cell.angle_beta   90.00
_cell.angle_gamma   90.00
#
_symmetry.space_group_name_H-M   'P 1'
#
loop_
_entity.id
_entity.type
_entity.pdbx_description
1 polymer ?
#
loop_
_entity_poly.entity_id
_entity_poly.type
_entity_poly.pdbx_seq_one_letter_code
_entity_poly.pdbx_strand_id
1 'polypeptide(L)'
;MNEVSDPRVGFLRSDVERVCQQLDGLAPALRMRLLEELRSALVGALDEARVEAMAAASDEGWGLRQIGAFCGVSHEQVRRLLADRQAGGGPPVN
;
A
#
# COMPACT_ATOMS: atom_id res chain seq x y z
N MET A 1 19.99 10.05 -5.23
CA MET A 1 19.51 9.41 -3.99
C MET A 1 20.00 7.99 -4.05
N ASN A 2 20.94 7.60 -3.18
CA ASN A 2 21.37 6.21 -3.10
C ASN A 2 20.14 5.38 -2.73
N GLU A 3 19.84 4.39 -3.56
CA GLU A 3 18.73 3.47 -3.36
C GLU A 3 19.02 2.64 -2.11
N VAL A 4 18.58 3.12 -0.96
CA VAL A 4 18.54 2.31 0.26
C VAL A 4 17.41 1.31 0.04
N SER A 5 17.75 0.16 -0.53
CA SER A 5 16.82 -0.97 -0.60
C SER A 5 16.72 -1.55 0.80
N ASP A 6 15.66 -1.18 1.53
CA ASP A 6 15.38 -1.78 2.83
C ASP A 6 15.26 -3.31 2.64
N PRO A 7 16.02 -4.13 3.38
CA PRO A 7 16.05 -5.58 3.19
C PRO A 7 14.66 -6.21 3.36
N ARG A 8 13.77 -5.61 4.17
CA ARG A 8 12.40 -6.08 4.37
C ARG A 8 11.58 -5.98 3.07
N VAL A 9 11.77 -4.90 2.31
CA VAL A 9 11.14 -4.73 0.98
C VAL A 9 11.69 -5.76 -0.01
N GLY A 10 12.99 -6.05 0.06
CA GLY A 10 13.63 -7.10 -0.73
C GLY A 10 13.03 -8.49 -0.47
N PHE A 11 12.87 -8.88 0.80
CA PHE A 11 12.27 -10.17 1.16
C PHE A 11 10.83 -10.30 0.69
N LEU A 12 9.99 -9.27 0.91
CA LEU A 12 8.61 -9.30 0.44
C LEU A 12 8.52 -9.45 -1.09
N ARG A 13 9.39 -8.75 -1.83
CA ARG A 13 9.47 -8.90 -3.29
C ARG A 13 9.78 -10.34 -3.68
N SER A 14 10.79 -10.95 -3.08
CA SER A 14 11.16 -12.34 -3.36
C SER A 14 10.05 -13.34 -3.01
N ASP A 15 9.28 -13.08 -1.95
CA ASP A 15 8.13 -13.93 -1.60
C ASP A 15 6.98 -13.78 -2.61
N VAL A 16 6.68 -12.55 -3.08
CA VAL A 16 5.70 -12.32 -4.14
C VAL A 16 6.13 -13.00 -5.45
N GLU A 17 7.40 -12.88 -5.83
CA GLU A 17 7.96 -13.56 -7.01
C GLU A 17 7.80 -15.09 -6.90
N ARG A 18 8.06 -15.65 -5.71
CA ARG A 18 7.87 -17.09 -5.45
C ARG A 18 6.42 -17.50 -5.61
N VAL A 19 5.47 -16.72 -5.08
CA VAL A 19 4.03 -16.99 -5.25
C VAL A 19 3.67 -16.96 -6.74
N CYS A 20 4.12 -15.94 -7.48
CA CYS A 20 3.84 -15.82 -8.91
C CYS A 20 4.35 -17.03 -9.71
N GLN A 21 5.54 -17.56 -9.40
CA GLN A 21 6.09 -18.76 -10.04
C GLN A 21 5.24 -20.01 -9.75
N GLN A 22 4.67 -20.13 -8.55
CA GLN A 22 3.79 -21.25 -8.20
C GLN A 22 2.48 -21.25 -9.02
N LEU A 23 2.11 -20.12 -9.64
CA LEU A 23 0.92 -20.02 -10.47
C LEU A 23 1.13 -20.48 -11.93
N ASP A 24 2.39 -20.71 -12.37
CA ASP A 24 2.69 -20.98 -13.78
C ASP A 24 2.06 -22.28 -14.32
N GLY A 25 1.80 -23.26 -13.45
CA GLY A 25 1.16 -24.53 -13.83
C GLY A 25 -0.37 -24.51 -13.84
N LEU A 26 -1.00 -23.39 -13.48
CA LEU A 26 -2.45 -23.30 -13.35
C LEU A 26 -3.14 -22.95 -14.68
N ALA A 27 -4.42 -23.31 -14.79
CA ALA A 27 -5.25 -22.89 -15.91
C ALA A 27 -5.28 -21.34 -16.01
N PRO A 28 -5.29 -20.75 -17.22
CA PRO A 28 -5.14 -19.30 -17.39
C PRO A 28 -6.14 -18.46 -16.57
N ALA A 29 -7.41 -18.87 -16.52
CA ALA A 29 -8.43 -18.17 -15.76
C ALA A 29 -8.15 -18.15 -14.25
N LEU A 30 -7.67 -19.27 -13.70
CA LEU A 30 -7.33 -19.38 -12.28
C LEU A 30 -6.08 -18.55 -11.95
N ARG A 31 -5.06 -18.58 -12.82
CA ARG A 31 -3.85 -17.74 -12.69
C ARG A 31 -4.19 -16.25 -12.61
N MET A 32 -4.99 -15.75 -13.54
CA MET A 32 -5.38 -14.33 -13.56
C MET A 32 -6.18 -13.93 -12.31
N ARG A 33 -7.12 -14.78 -11.88
CA ARG A 33 -7.92 -14.52 -10.68
C ARG A 33 -7.06 -14.42 -9.42
N LEU A 34 -6.13 -15.36 -9.23
CA LEU A 34 -5.26 -15.38 -8.05
C LEU A 34 -4.26 -14.22 -8.06
N LEU A 35 -3.78 -13.79 -9.23
CA LEU A 35 -2.94 -12.60 -9.35
C LEU A 35 -3.68 -11.31 -8.95
N GLU A 36 -4.93 -11.16 -9.37
CA GLU A 36 -5.74 -10.01 -8.95
C GLU A 36 -6.09 -10.05 -7.46
N GLU A 37 -6.36 -11.25 -6.91
CA GLU A 37 -6.57 -11.43 -5.47
C GLU A 37 -5.31 -11.04 -4.67
N LEU A 38 -4.13 -11.50 -5.10
CA LEU A 38 -2.86 -11.12 -4.49
C LEU A 38 -2.61 -9.61 -4.58
N ARG A 39 -2.86 -9.01 -5.76
CA ARG A 39 -2.71 -7.57 -5.97
C ARG A 39 -3.61 -6.78 -5.05
N SER A 40 -4.89 -7.14 -4.99
CA SER A 40 -5.90 -6.48 -4.14
C SER A 40 -5.51 -6.57 -2.66
N ALA A 41 -5.11 -7.75 -2.19
CA ALA A 41 -4.68 -7.95 -0.81
C ALA A 41 -3.45 -7.10 -0.44
N LEU A 42 -2.44 -7.05 -1.31
CA LEU A 42 -1.23 -6.26 -1.07
C LEU A 42 -1.52 -4.75 -1.12
N VAL A 43 -2.32 -4.28 -2.09
CA VAL A 43 -2.71 -2.87 -2.20
C VAL A 43 -3.52 -2.44 -0.98
N GLY A 44 -4.53 -3.22 -0.58
CA GLY A 44 -5.35 -2.93 0.59
C GLY A 44 -4.51 -2.80 1.86
N ALA A 45 -3.65 -3.79 2.13
CA ALA A 45 -2.77 -3.76 3.31
C ALA A 45 -1.79 -2.58 3.30
N LEU A 46 -1.23 -2.23 2.13
CA LEU A 46 -0.32 -1.09 2.00
C LEU A 46 -1.04 0.25 2.14
N ASP A 47 -2.24 0.40 1.59
CA ASP A 47 -3.02 1.62 1.71
C ASP A 47 -3.45 1.87 3.16
N GLU A 48 -3.90 0.84 3.89
CA GLU A 48 -4.19 0.94 5.32
C GLU A 48 -2.95 1.37 6.13
N ALA A 49 -1.83 0.67 5.96
CA ALA A 49 -0.58 0.99 6.66
C ALA A 49 -0.07 2.40 6.33
N ARG A 50 -0.26 2.83 5.08
CA ARG A 50 0.09 4.18 4.62
C ARG A 50 -0.75 5.24 5.32
N VAL A 51 -2.06 5.05 5.45
CA VAL A 51 -2.92 6.03 6.13
C VAL A 51 -2.57 6.10 7.62
N GLU A 52 -2.27 4.97 8.27
CA GLU A 52 -1.77 4.96 9.65
C GLU A 52 -0.44 5.73 9.79
N ALA A 53 0.50 5.55 8.86
CA ALA A 53 1.74 6.32 8.84
C ALA A 53 1.51 7.84 8.64
N MET A 54 0.54 8.22 7.80
CA MET A 54 0.14 9.62 7.66
C MET A 54 -0.45 10.18 8.96
N ALA A 55 -1.26 9.39 9.66
CA ALA A 55 -1.86 9.79 10.93
C ALA A 55 -0.78 9.99 12.00
N ALA A 56 0.16 9.04 12.14
CA ALA A 56 1.29 9.16 13.06
C ALA A 56 2.14 10.41 12.78
N ALA A 57 2.45 10.70 11.51
CA ALA A 57 3.17 11.92 11.14
C ALA A 57 2.38 13.19 11.49
N SER A 58 1.05 13.18 11.29
CA SER A 58 0.17 14.28 11.69
C SER A 58 0.16 14.49 13.21
N ASP A 59 0.14 13.40 13.99
CA ASP A 59 0.18 13.43 15.46
C ASP A 59 1.53 13.95 15.99
N GLU A 60 2.62 13.72 15.26
CA GLU A 60 3.94 14.35 15.49
C GLU A 60 4.00 15.82 15.06
N GLY A 61 2.91 16.38 14.51
CA GLY A 61 2.81 17.78 14.11
C GLY A 61 3.34 18.09 12.70
N TRP A 62 3.54 17.08 11.85
CA TRP A 62 3.98 17.29 10.48
C TRP A 62 2.90 17.99 9.64
N GLY A 63 3.29 18.95 8.80
CA GLY A 63 2.36 19.61 7.90
C GLY A 63 1.88 18.69 6.76
N LEU A 64 0.61 18.81 6.35
CA LEU A 64 -0.01 17.94 5.32
C LEU A 64 0.73 17.96 3.97
N ARG A 65 1.36 19.08 3.60
CA ARG A 65 2.18 19.16 2.37
C ARG A 65 3.44 18.31 2.45
N GLN A 66 4.07 18.26 3.62
CA GLN A 66 5.26 17.44 3.86
C GLN A 66 4.89 15.96 3.81
N ILE A 67 3.81 15.57 4.50
CA ILE A 67 3.27 14.20 4.46
C ILE A 67 2.96 13.80 3.01
N GLY A 68 2.25 14.67 2.27
CA GLY A 68 1.93 14.45 0.86
C GLY A 68 3.16 14.24 -0.02
N ALA A 69 4.24 15.00 0.21
CA ALA A 69 5.48 14.84 -0.54
C ALA A 69 6.15 13.47 -0.32
N PHE A 70 6.16 12.94 0.91
CA PHE A 70 6.70 11.60 1.20
C PHE A 70 5.82 10.48 0.66
N CYS A 71 4.51 10.68 0.63
CA CYS A 71 3.57 9.67 0.14
C CYS A 71 3.24 9.80 -1.36
N GLY A 72 3.79 10.80 -2.06
CA GLY A 72 3.50 11.02 -3.48
C GLY A 72 2.05 11.42 -3.79
N VAL A 73 1.37 12.12 -2.88
CA VAL A 73 -0.01 12.61 -3.06
C VAL A 73 -0.14 14.08 -2.67
N SER A 74 -1.20 14.73 -3.15
CA SER A 74 -1.50 16.11 -2.75
C SER A 74 -1.89 16.20 -1.27
N HIS A 75 -1.66 17.36 -0.65
CA HIS A 75 -2.09 17.61 0.73
C HIS A 75 -3.61 17.47 0.92
N GLU A 76 -4.40 17.73 -0.13
CA GLU A 76 -5.85 17.57 -0.11
C GLU A 76 -6.25 16.09 -0.07
N GLN A 77 -5.51 15.23 -0.79
CA GLN A 77 -5.68 13.78 -0.66
C GLN A 77 -5.30 13.30 0.74
N VAL A 78 -4.20 13.78 1.33
CA VAL A 78 -3.83 13.47 2.72
C VAL A 78 -4.97 13.86 3.68
N ARG A 79 -5.51 15.08 3.55
CA ARG A 79 -6.61 15.56 4.38
C ARG A 79 -7.84 14.65 4.29
N ARG A 80 -8.22 14.23 3.07
CA ARG A 80 -9.37 13.33 2.84
C ARG A 80 -9.14 11.97 3.48
N LEU A 81 -7.99 11.34 3.22
CA LEU A 81 -7.65 10.02 3.77
C LEU A 81 -7.67 10.01 5.31
N LEU A 82 -7.14 11.06 5.95
CA LEU A 82 -7.17 11.19 7.40
C LEU A 82 -8.60 11.41 7.94
N ALA A 83 -9.42 12.16 7.23
CA ALA A 83 -10.82 12.36 7.59
C ALA A 83 -11.65 11.07 7.43
N ASP A 84 -11.46 10.34 6.33
CA ASP A 84 -12.12 9.07 6.06
C ASP A 84 -11.77 8.03 7.14
N ARG A 85 -10.49 7.94 7.51
CA ARG A 85 -10.03 7.12 8.65
C ARG A 85 -10.73 7.50 9.95
N GLN A 86 -10.80 8.79 10.29
CA GLN A 86 -11.47 9.26 11.51
C GLN A 86 -12.97 8.97 11.52
N ALA A 87 -13.60 8.97 10.34
CA ALA A 87 -15.00 8.61 10.17
C ALA A 87 -15.28 7.10 10.24
N GLY A 88 -14.24 6.26 10.37
CA GLY A 88 -14.37 4.80 10.34
C GLY A 88 -14.63 4.24 8.93
N GLY A 89 -14.43 5.05 7.89
CA GLY A 89 -14.50 4.61 6.50
C GLY A 89 -13.24 3.84 6.12
N GLY A 90 -13.30 2.51 6.14
CA GLY A 90 -12.27 1.68 5.53
C GLY A 90 -12.16 1.96 4.02
N PRO A 91 -11.00 1.65 3.40
CA PRO A 91 -10.79 1.94 1.98
C PRO A 91 -11.86 1.25 1.12
N PRO A 92 -12.35 1.91 0.04
CA PRO A 92 -13.27 1.26 -0.89
C PRO A 92 -12.53 0.09 -1.55
N VAL A 93 -12.95 -1.13 -1.17
CA VAL A 93 -12.62 -2.34 -1.91
C VAL A 93 -13.22 -2.22 -3.30
N ASN A 94 -12.38 -2.27 -4.34
CA ASN A 94 -12.80 -2.38 -5.72
C ASN A 94 -11.94 -3.44 -6.40
#